data_AF-A0A838KXK0-F1
#
_entry.id   AF-A0A838KXK0-F1
#
_cell.length_a   1.000
_cell.length_b   1.000
_cell.length_c   1.000
_cell.angle_alpha   90.00
_cell.angle_beta   90.00
_cell.angle_gamma   90.00
#
_symmetry.space_group_name_H-M   'P 1'
#
loop_
_entity.id
_entity.type
_entity.pdbx_description
1 polymer ?
#
loop_
_entity_poly.entity_id
_entity_poly.type
_entity_poly.pdbx_seq_one_letter_code
_entity_poly.pdbx_strand_id
1 'polypeptide(L)' 'MGENRRTTYRISEAARELGISAEWLRVGERRGFFPPALRDRNGHRYYTQEDIERMRGRSSRQSRRRRPGPERG' A
#
# COMPACT_ATOMS: atom_id res chain seq x y z
N MET A 1 13.54 11.90 -19.80
CA MET A 1 13.38 10.53 -20.34
C MET A 1 13.12 9.60 -19.18
N GLY A 2 12.02 8.85 -19.25
CA GLY A 2 11.40 8.16 -18.12
C GLY A 2 12.28 7.11 -17.46
N GLU A 3 12.41 7.21 -16.15
CA GLU A 3 12.97 6.16 -15.33
C GLU A 3 11.92 5.05 -15.25
N ASN A 4 12.07 4.03 -16.11
CA ASN A 4 11.38 2.75 -15.97
C ASN A 4 11.95 1.99 -14.75
N ARG A 5 12.02 2.66 -13.59
CA ARG A 5 12.33 2.02 -12.31
C ARG A 5 11.13 1.15 -12.00
N ARG A 6 11.33 -0.15 -11.89
CA ARG A 6 10.42 -1.04 -11.16
C ARG A 6 10.20 -0.41 -9.80
N THR A 7 9.14 0.38 -9.67
CA THR A 7 8.97 1.25 -8.51
C THR A 7 8.41 0.35 -7.44
N THR A 8 9.29 -0.08 -6.55
CA THR A 8 8.93 -0.85 -5.39
C THR A 8 8.55 0.12 -4.28
N TYR A 9 7.32 -0.01 -3.80
CA TYR A 9 6.75 0.85 -2.79
C TYR A 9 6.89 0.20 -1.42
N ARG A 10 7.35 0.96 -0.42
CA ARG A 10 7.17 0.56 0.98
C ARG A 10 5.70 0.75 1.37
N ILE A 11 5.28 0.14 2.48
CA ILE A 11 3.88 0.25 2.97
C ILE A 11 3.40 1.70 3.10
N SER A 12 4.27 2.62 3.54
CA SER A 12 3.92 4.04 3.66
C SER A 12 3.73 4.70 2.29
N GLU A 13 4.58 4.37 1.31
CA GLU A 13 4.51 4.91 -0.05
C GLU A 13 3.28 4.36 -0.78
N ALA A 14 3.06 3.05 -0.67
CA ALA A 14 1.87 2.38 -1.22
C ALA A 14 0.58 2.99 -0.67
N ALA A 15 0.53 3.29 0.63
CA ALA A 15 -0.62 3.91 1.24
C ALA A 15 -0.88 5.34 0.71
N ARG A 16 0.19 6.12 0.47
CA ARG A 16 0.09 7.46 -0.13
C ARG A 16 -0.45 7.40 -1.56
N GLU A 17 0.06 6.48 -2.38
CA GLU A 17 -0.41 6.28 -3.76
C GLU A 17 -1.89 5.84 -3.81
N LEU A 18 -2.31 5.04 -2.83
CA LEU A 18 -3.68 4.55 -2.71
C LEU A 18 -4.63 5.56 -2.03
N GLY A 19 -4.11 6.67 -1.48
CA GLY A 19 -4.91 7.64 -0.72
C GLY A 19 -5.52 7.07 0.56
N ILE A 20 -4.82 6.14 1.21
CA ILE A 20 -5.23 5.46 2.45
C ILE A 20 -4.17 5.61 3.54
N SER A 21 -4.51 5.26 4.78
CA SER A 21 -3.51 5.21 5.86
C SER A 21 -2.66 3.94 5.78
N ALA A 22 -1.36 4.05 6.09
CA ALA A 22 -0.44 2.91 6.14
C ALA A 22 -0.90 1.85 7.16
N GLU A 23 -1.55 2.27 8.24
CA GLU A 23 -2.16 1.35 9.20
C GLU A 23 -3.32 0.57 8.57
N TRP A 24 -4.18 1.25 7.81
CA TRP A 24 -5.29 0.59 7.15
C TRP A 24 -4.81 -0.41 6.10
N LEU A 25 -3.75 -0.06 5.36
CA LEU A 25 -3.06 -0.99 4.46
C LEU A 25 -2.51 -2.21 5.22
N ARG A 26 -1.86 -2.01 6.37
CA ARG A 26 -1.34 -3.08 7.23
C ARG A 26 -2.44 -3.99 7.80
N VAL A 27 -3.57 -3.41 8.20
CA VAL A 27 -4.74 -4.15 8.69
C VAL A 27 -5.39 -4.92 7.55
N GLY A 28 -5.54 -4.32 6.38
CA GLY A 28 -6.06 -4.98 5.19
C GLY A 28 -5.18 -6.13 4.71
N GLU A 29 -3.85 -5.98 4.78
CA GLU A 29 -2.89 -7.07 4.54
C GLU A 29 -3.14 -8.23 5.51
N ARG A 30 -3.17 -7.96 6.82
CA ARG A 30 -3.40 -8.99 7.85
C ARG A 30 -4.74 -9.70 7.72
N ARG A 31 -5.76 -9.00 7.20
CA ARG A 31 -7.11 -9.55 6.98
C ARG A 31 -7.27 -10.23 5.62
N GLY A 32 -6.24 -10.25 4.78
CA GLY A 32 -6.30 -10.82 3.42
C GLY A 32 -7.07 -9.96 2.40
N PHE A 33 -7.43 -8.73 2.75
CA PHE A 33 -8.10 -7.79 1.83
C PHE A 33 -7.13 -7.24 0.77
N PHE A 34 -5.86 -7.06 1.16
CA PHE A 34 -4.78 -6.65 0.28
C PHE A 34 -3.78 -7.78 0.05
N PRO A 35 -3.13 -7.83 -1.12
CA PRO A 35 -2.04 -8.77 -1.34
C PRO A 35 -0.96 -8.59 -0.27
N PRO A 36 -0.36 -9.68 0.22
CA PRO A 36 0.76 -9.59 1.15
C PRO A 36 1.94 -8.89 0.48
N ALA A 37 2.64 -8.02 1.23
CA ALA A 37 3.87 -7.41 0.74
C ALA A 37 4.85 -8.50 0.30
N LEU A 38 5.38 -8.33 -0.91
CA LEU A 38 6.47 -9.17 -1.40
C LEU A 38 7.73 -8.91 -0.57
N ARG A 39 8.58 -9.93 -0.48
CA ARG A 39 9.86 -9.83 0.22
C ARG A 39 10.97 -9.89 -0.81
N ASP A 40 11.89 -8.94 -0.72
CA ASP A 40 13.06 -8.94 -1.58
C ASP A 40 14.05 -10.01 -1.11
N ARG A 41 15.11 -10.25 -1.88
CA ARG A 41 16.22 -11.15 -1.50
C ARG A 41 16.82 -10.77 -0.14
N ASN A 42 16.77 -9.50 0.23
CA ASN A 42 17.20 -8.98 1.53
C ASN A 42 16.13 -9.07 2.64
N GLY A 43 14.95 -9.63 2.37
CA GLY A 43 13.86 -9.80 3.35
C GLY A 43 13.03 -8.53 3.62
N HIS A 44 13.30 -7.44 2.90
CA HIS A 44 12.51 -6.21 3.03
C HIS A 44 11.15 -6.34 2.34
N ARG A 45 10.12 -5.82 3.00
CA ARG A 45 8.75 -5.76 2.46
C ARG A 45 8.63 -4.66 1.42
N TYR A 46 8.11 -5.00 0.26
CA TYR A 46 7.79 -4.06 -0.82
C TYR A 46 6.51 -4.46 -1.57
N TYR A 47 5.91 -3.49 -2.24
CA TYR A 47 4.80 -3.65 -3.16
C TYR A 47 5.26 -3.24 -4.55
N THR A 48 4.83 -3.93 -5.60
CA THR A 48 5.08 -3.48 -6.97
C THR A 48 4.03 -2.48 -7.40
N GLN A 49 4.29 -1.79 -8.51
CA GLN A 49 3.27 -0.96 -9.16
C GLN A 49 1.99 -1.76 -9.47
N GLU A 50 2.13 -3.02 -9.92
CA GLU A 50 0.97 -3.90 -10.15
C GLU A 50 0.15 -4.15 -8.88
N ASP A 51 0.80 -4.32 -7.73
CA ASP A 51 0.11 -4.43 -6.45
C ASP A 51 -0.68 -3.14 -6.14
N ILE A 52 -0.08 -1.96 -6.36
CA ILE A 52 -0.76 -0.68 -6.18
C ILE A 52 -1.99 -0.58 -7.08
N GLU A 53 -1.85 -0.87 -8.37
CA GLU A 53 -2.97 -0.81 -9.32
C GLU A 53 -4.10 -1.78 -8.94
N ARG A 54 -3.76 -2.99 -8.51
CA ARG A 54 -4.72 -3.99 -8.03
C ARG A 54 -5.45 -3.55 -6.76
N MET A 55 -4.74 -2.86 -5.85
CA MET A 55 -5.31 -2.32 -4.62
C MET A 55 -6.14 -1.04 -4.85
N ARG A 56 -5.82 -0.25 -5.87
CA ARG A 56 -6.54 0.98 -6.24
C ARG A 56 -8.01 0.71 -6.58
N GLY A 57 -8.28 -0.39 -7.28
CA GLY A 57 -9.65 -0.85 -7.56
C GLY A 57 -10.45 -1.20 -6.30
N ARG A 58 -9.78 -1.67 -5.24
CA ARG A 58 -10.41 -2.11 -3.98
C ARG A 58 -10.64 -0.97 -2.97
N SER A 59 -9.79 0.06 -3.02
CA SER A 59 -9.75 1.16 -2.04
C SER A 59 -10.72 2.32 -2.35
N SER A 60 -11.15 2.47 -3.60
CA SER A 60 -12.06 3.54 -4.06
C SER A 60 -13.40 3.59 -3.29
N ARG A 61 -13.91 2.44 -2.82
CA ARG A 61 -15.12 2.37 -1.97
C ARG A 61 -14.90 2.78 -0.52
N GLN A 62 -13.66 2.70 -0.04
CA GLN A 62 -13.34 2.79 1.39
C GLN A 62 -12.90 4.19 1.83
N SER A 63 -12.31 4.97 0.92
CA SER A 63 -11.70 6.28 1.18
C SER A 63 -12.65 7.32 1.83
N ARG A 64 -13.97 7.18 1.64
CA ARG A 64 -14.95 8.11 2.20
C ARG A 64 -15.44 7.79 3.62
N ARG A 65 -15.19 6.58 4.16
CA ARG A 65 -15.91 6.10 5.36
C ARG A 65 -15.10 6.00 6.65
N ARG A 66 -13.77 6.02 6.62
CA ARG A 66 -12.95 5.85 7.84
C ARG A 66 -11.63 6.61 7.73
N ARG A 67 -11.56 7.78 8.36
CA ARG A 67 -10.31 8.44 8.72
C ARG A 67 -9.92 8.01 10.14
N PRO A 68 -8.97 7.09 10.35
CA PRO A 68 -8.11 7.17 11.53
C PRO A 68 -6.98 8.15 11.20
N GLY A 69 -6.88 9.22 12.00
CA GLY A 69 -5.89 10.28 11.84
C GLY A 69 -4.46 9.82 12.13
N PRO A 70 -3.47 10.70 11.92
CA PRO A 70 -2.08 10.38 12.23
C PRO A 70 -1.84 10.56 13.73
N GLU A 71 -1.72 9.46 14.49
CA GLU A 71 -0.99 9.51 15.76
C GLU A 71 0.47 9.20 15.46
N ARG A 72 1.27 10.27 15.34
CA ARG A 72 2.73 10.21 15.48
C ARG A 72 3.07 10.86 16.82
N GLY A 73 3.43 10.02 17.79
CA GLY A 73 4.32 10.41 18.89
C GLY A 73 5.77 10.36 18.44
#